data_AF-A0A970U9G3-F1
#
_entry.id   AF-A0A970U9G3-F1
#
_cell.length_a   1.000
_cell.length_b   1.000
_cell.length_c   1.000
_cell.angle_alpha   90.00
_cell.angle_beta   90.00
_cell.angle_gamma   90.00
#
_symmetry.space_group_name_H-M   'P 1'
#
loop_
_entity.id
_entity.type
_entity.pdbx_description
1 polymer ?
#
loop_
_entity_poly.entity_id
_entity_poly.type
_entity_poly.pdbx_seq_one_letter_code
_entity_poly.pdbx_strand_id
1 'polypeptide(L)'
;MLARRNDLSRKMIRDLKENILPFRFDRAVDYCGEILRGGTVVKNADKGLILNARILWTFSTAYRVLKNGECLSAADRAFEYLTNRFWDKENGGGFYMLNAAGETVNPMKSTYTQGFMLYAFFEYDRAAGRQETFAYSERSFRDVPAYLNAELRSVTKLCSKQSSRWGFAQDDNDYAGL
;
A
#
# COMPACT_ATOMS: atom_id res chain seq x y z
N MET A 1 26.96 20.36 -12.17
CA MET A 1 26.05 19.19 -12.17
C MET A 1 25.21 19.07 -10.89
N LEU A 2 25.77 19.25 -9.70
CA LEU A 2 25.04 19.14 -8.41
C LEU A 2 23.88 20.16 -8.26
N ALA A 3 24.06 21.42 -8.67
CA ALA A 3 23.01 22.44 -8.56
C ALA A 3 21.74 22.11 -9.40
N ARG A 4 21.90 21.48 -10.57
CA ARG A 4 20.80 21.08 -11.45
C ARG A 4 20.04 19.87 -10.90
N ARG A 5 20.75 18.95 -10.23
CA ARG A 5 20.17 17.80 -9.52
C ARG A 5 19.31 18.28 -8.34
N ASN A 6 19.83 19.20 -7.53
CA ASN A 6 19.11 19.73 -6.37
C ASN A 6 17.92 20.62 -6.75
N ASP A 7 17.95 21.26 -7.93
CA ASP A 7 16.79 21.97 -8.48
C ASP A 7 15.68 21.01 -8.92
N LEU A 8 16.03 19.92 -9.61
CA LEU A 8 15.04 18.92 -10.04
C LEU A 8 14.39 18.21 -8.85
N SER A 9 15.18 17.79 -7.86
CA SER A 9 14.66 17.17 -6.63
C SER A 9 13.64 18.06 -5.93
N ARG A 10 13.96 19.35 -5.76
CA ARG A 10 13.03 20.31 -5.14
C ARG A 10 11.74 20.47 -5.94
N LYS A 11 11.82 20.51 -7.27
CA LYS A 11 10.63 20.59 -8.14
C LYS A 11 9.76 19.33 -8.02
N MET A 12 10.36 18.15 -7.95
CA MET A 12 9.63 16.89 -7.77
C MET A 12 8.95 16.80 -6.40
N ILE A 13 9.64 17.21 -5.34
CA ILE A 13 9.06 17.24 -3.98
C ILE A 13 7.91 18.24 -3.91
N ARG A 14 8.07 19.40 -4.55
CA ARG A 14 7.01 20.39 -4.64
C ARG A 14 5.80 19.84 -5.37
N ASP A 15 5.99 19.22 -6.54
CA ASP A 15 4.92 18.60 -7.31
C ASP A 15 4.20 17.48 -6.53
N LEU A 16 4.95 16.67 -5.78
CA LEU A 16 4.39 15.66 -4.89
C LEU A 16 3.49 16.29 -3.82
N LYS A 17 3.95 17.35 -3.16
CA LYS A 17 3.24 18.00 -2.04
C LYS A 17 2.05 18.85 -2.49
N GLU A 18 2.19 19.57 -3.60
CA GLU A 18 1.21 20.58 -4.03
C GLU A 18 0.21 20.03 -5.05
N ASN A 19 0.55 18.96 -5.79
CA ASN A 19 -0.31 18.41 -6.83
C ASN A 19 -0.73 16.96 -6.55
N ILE A 20 0.23 16.04 -6.39
CA ILE A 20 -0.07 14.59 -6.36
C ILE A 20 -0.80 14.19 -5.06
N LEU A 21 -0.27 14.57 -3.90
CA LEU A 21 -0.86 14.20 -2.61
C LEU A 21 -2.23 14.86 -2.40
N PRO A 22 -2.43 16.18 -2.64
CA PRO A 22 -3.74 16.80 -2.52
C PRO A 22 -4.77 16.17 -3.47
N PHE A 23 -4.40 15.90 -4.72
CA PHE A 23 -5.28 15.21 -5.68
C PHE A 23 -5.78 13.88 -5.13
N ARG A 24 -4.91 13.14 -4.42
CA ARG A 24 -5.24 11.86 -3.80
C ARG A 24 -6.02 12.03 -2.50
N PHE A 25 -5.69 12.97 -1.61
CA PHE A 25 -6.43 13.17 -0.37
C PHE A 25 -7.90 13.52 -0.61
N ASP A 26 -8.16 14.46 -1.52
CA ASP A 26 -9.52 14.92 -1.84
C ASP A 26 -10.40 13.82 -2.44
N ARG A 27 -9.78 12.82 -3.09
CA ARG A 27 -10.46 11.79 -3.88
C ARG A 27 -10.29 10.37 -3.35
N ALA A 28 -9.53 10.19 -2.27
CA ALA A 28 -9.36 8.90 -1.57
C ALA A 28 -10.46 8.66 -0.53
N VAL A 29 -11.40 9.61 -0.35
CA VAL A 29 -12.63 9.36 0.41
C VAL A 29 -13.37 8.22 -0.30
N ASP A 30 -13.40 7.05 0.34
CA ASP A 30 -13.95 5.77 -0.13
C ASP A 30 -13.16 4.96 -1.18
N TYR A 31 -11.89 5.31 -1.45
CA TYR A 31 -10.98 4.53 -2.31
C TYR A 31 -11.61 4.09 -3.64
N CYS A 32 -12.00 5.07 -4.44
CA CYS A 32 -12.73 4.88 -5.68
C CYS A 32 -11.95 4.03 -6.68
N GLY A 33 -12.64 3.14 -7.40
CA GLY A 33 -12.05 2.27 -8.42
C GLY A 33 -11.55 3.02 -9.66
N GLU A 34 -12.20 4.14 -10.00
CA GLU A 34 -11.93 4.89 -11.22
C GLU A 34 -12.12 6.40 -11.04
N ILE A 35 -11.23 7.16 -11.68
CA ILE A 35 -11.28 8.62 -11.77
C ILE A 35 -11.09 9.00 -13.24
N LEU A 36 -12.06 9.70 -13.81
CA LEU A 36 -12.04 10.13 -15.21
C LEU A 36 -11.01 11.24 -15.46
N ARG A 37 -10.61 11.41 -16.72
CA ARG A 37 -9.81 12.56 -17.17
C ARG A 37 -10.59 13.85 -16.91
N GLY A 38 -10.14 14.61 -15.90
CA GLY A 38 -10.85 15.78 -15.37
C GLY A 38 -11.07 15.72 -13.85
N GLY A 39 -10.80 14.58 -13.22
CA GLY A 39 -10.85 14.42 -11.77
C GLY A 39 -12.23 14.05 -11.22
N THR A 40 -13.18 13.72 -12.08
CA THR A 40 -14.51 13.22 -11.69
C THR A 40 -14.40 11.77 -11.23
N VAL A 41 -14.83 11.50 -10.00
CA VAL A 41 -14.88 10.17 -9.41
C VAL A 41 -16.06 9.38 -9.96
N VAL A 42 -15.82 8.15 -10.43
CA VAL A 42 -16.88 7.21 -10.81
C VAL A 42 -17.31 6.44 -9.56
N LYS A 43 -18.41 6.86 -8.94
CA LYS A 43 -18.86 6.32 -7.64
C LYS A 43 -19.17 4.82 -7.67
N ASN A 44 -19.65 4.31 -8.80
CA ASN A 44 -20.07 2.92 -8.96
C ASN A 44 -18.97 2.01 -9.55
N ALA A 45 -17.73 2.51 -9.64
CA ALA A 45 -16.64 1.72 -10.17
C ALA A 45 -16.20 0.62 -9.20
N ASP A 46 -15.90 -0.54 -9.75
CA ASP A 46 -15.33 -1.66 -9.01
C ASP A 46 -13.93 -1.32 -8.48
N LYS A 47 -13.64 -1.78 -7.28
CA LYS A 47 -12.42 -1.49 -6.54
C LYS A 47 -11.46 -2.68 -6.66
N GLY A 48 -10.34 -2.46 -7.35
CA GLY A 48 -9.30 -3.46 -7.49
C GLY A 48 -8.35 -3.51 -6.28
N LEU A 49 -7.89 -4.70 -5.93
CA LEU A 49 -6.96 -4.90 -4.82
C LEU A 49 -5.62 -4.21 -5.05
N ILE A 50 -5.05 -4.32 -6.25
CA ILE A 50 -3.74 -3.73 -6.58
C ILE A 50 -3.77 -2.21 -6.39
N LEU A 51 -4.86 -1.56 -6.82
CA LEU A 51 -5.01 -0.12 -6.68
C LEU A 51 -5.00 0.29 -5.20
N ASN A 52 -5.79 -0.39 -4.38
CA ASN A 52 -5.88 -0.12 -2.94
C ASN A 52 -4.55 -0.40 -2.21
N ALA A 53 -3.87 -1.49 -2.56
CA ALA A 53 -2.54 -1.81 -2.05
C ALA A 53 -1.52 -0.72 -2.42
N ARG A 54 -1.54 -0.20 -3.66
CA ARG A 54 -0.66 0.89 -4.08
C ARG A 54 -0.97 2.20 -3.35
N ILE A 55 -2.23 2.47 -3.04
CA ILE A 55 -2.61 3.65 -2.24
C ILE A 55 -2.03 3.54 -0.83
N LEU A 56 -2.18 2.39 -0.18
CA LEU A 56 -1.56 2.13 1.13
C LEU A 56 -0.05 2.33 1.08
N TRP A 57 0.63 1.69 0.11
CA TRP A 57 2.08 1.83 -0.06
C TRP A 57 2.49 3.30 -0.26
N THR A 58 1.78 4.03 -1.13
CA THR A 58 2.10 5.43 -1.46
C THR A 58 2.03 6.32 -0.24
N PHE A 59 0.95 6.22 0.54
CA PHE A 59 0.79 7.05 1.75
C PHE A 59 1.75 6.64 2.85
N SER A 60 2.07 5.35 2.97
CA SER A 60 3.06 4.84 3.93
C SER A 60 4.46 5.38 3.63
N THR A 61 4.91 5.28 2.38
CA THR A 61 6.19 5.85 1.94
C THR A 61 6.20 7.37 2.03
N ALA A 62 5.11 8.05 1.63
CA ALA A 62 5.01 9.50 1.75
C ALA A 62 5.10 9.96 3.21
N TYR A 63 4.49 9.24 4.15
CA TYR A 63 4.65 9.50 5.58
C TYR A 63 6.10 9.33 6.03
N ARG A 64 6.79 8.27 5.60
CA ARG A 64 8.19 8.05 5.99
C ARG A 64 9.11 9.18 5.54
N VAL A 65 8.93 9.69 4.32
CA VAL A 65 9.77 10.75 3.74
C VAL A 65 9.38 12.14 4.23
N LEU A 66 8.07 12.43 4.31
CA LEU A 66 7.57 13.78 4.59
C LEU A 66 7.17 13.99 6.06
N LYS A 67 7.01 12.92 6.83
CA LYS A 67 6.49 12.88 8.21
C LYS A 67 5.17 13.67 8.39
N ASN A 68 4.34 13.73 7.35
CA ASN A 68 3.03 14.40 7.37
C ASN A 68 1.96 13.47 7.97
N GLY A 69 1.35 13.89 9.09
CA GLY A 69 0.29 13.12 9.77
C GLY A 69 -0.91 12.77 8.89
N GLU A 70 -1.27 13.60 7.91
CA GLU A 70 -2.37 13.30 6.97
C GLU A 70 -2.07 12.06 6.11
N CYS A 71 -0.80 11.88 5.71
CA CYS A 71 -0.37 10.68 4.99
C CYS A 71 -0.55 9.44 5.87
N LEU A 72 -0.20 9.52 7.17
CA LEU A 72 -0.40 8.41 8.09
C LEU A 72 -1.89 8.08 8.25
N SER A 73 -2.75 9.09 8.46
CA SER A 73 -4.21 8.88 8.56
C SER A 73 -4.81 8.31 7.27
N ALA A 74 -4.28 8.64 6.09
CA ALA A 74 -4.72 8.04 4.84
C ALA A 74 -4.20 6.60 4.66
N ALA A 75 -2.99 6.30 5.14
CA ALA A 75 -2.45 4.95 5.16
C ALA A 75 -3.25 4.04 6.12
N ASP A 76 -3.56 4.51 7.33
CA ASP A 76 -4.38 3.79 8.32
C ASP A 76 -5.75 3.41 7.72
N ARG A 77 -6.46 4.37 7.13
CA ARG A 77 -7.74 4.12 6.45
C ARG A 77 -7.61 3.10 5.30
N ALA A 78 -6.51 3.11 4.56
CA ALA A 78 -6.31 2.21 3.42
C ALA A 78 -6.04 0.78 3.91
N PHE A 79 -5.25 0.66 5.00
CA PHE A 79 -4.97 -0.60 5.66
C PHE A 79 -6.25 -1.21 6.25
N GLU A 80 -7.06 -0.42 6.95
CA GLU A 80 -8.37 -0.84 7.46
C GLU A 80 -9.30 -1.30 6.33
N TYR A 81 -9.33 -0.60 5.20
CA TYR A 81 -10.17 -0.99 4.07
C TYR A 81 -9.72 -2.34 3.47
N LEU A 82 -8.41 -2.52 3.26
CA LEU A 82 -7.83 -3.77 2.75
C LEU A 82 -8.13 -4.95 3.68
N THR A 83 -7.92 -4.78 4.99
CA THR A 83 -8.10 -5.85 5.97
C THR A 83 -9.57 -6.16 6.27
N ASN A 84 -10.47 -5.18 6.18
CA ASN A 84 -11.90 -5.39 6.44
C ASN A 84 -12.69 -5.86 5.23
N ARG A 85 -12.32 -5.44 4.01
CA ARG A 85 -13.13 -5.67 2.80
C ARG A 85 -12.47 -6.60 1.80
N PHE A 86 -11.17 -6.44 1.55
CA PHE A 86 -10.48 -7.29 0.58
C PHE A 86 -10.03 -8.62 1.16
N TRP A 87 -9.74 -8.67 2.46
CA TRP A 87 -9.24 -9.88 3.10
C TRP A 87 -10.32 -10.97 3.21
N ASP A 88 -10.01 -12.15 2.66
CA ASP A 88 -10.81 -13.34 2.87
C ASP A 88 -10.54 -13.90 4.27
N LYS A 89 -11.50 -13.73 5.18
CA LYS A 89 -11.38 -14.19 6.58
C LYS A 89 -11.46 -15.71 6.73
N GLU A 90 -12.00 -16.41 5.74
CA GLU A 90 -12.19 -17.86 5.78
C GLU A 90 -10.98 -18.60 5.20
N ASN A 91 -10.48 -18.14 4.05
CA ASN A 91 -9.42 -18.83 3.30
C ASN A 91 -8.13 -18.01 3.18
N GLY A 92 -8.04 -16.85 3.84
CA GLY A 92 -6.90 -15.94 3.78
C GLY A 92 -6.58 -15.38 2.39
N GLY A 93 -5.69 -14.38 2.37
CA GLY A 93 -5.35 -13.61 1.18
C GLY A 93 -6.46 -12.63 0.77
N GLY A 94 -6.16 -11.76 -0.18
CA GLY A 94 -7.09 -10.75 -0.68
C GLY A 94 -7.85 -11.16 -1.93
N PHE A 95 -9.13 -10.80 -2.01
CA PHE A 95 -9.94 -10.88 -3.23
C PHE A 95 -9.39 -9.95 -4.33
N TYR A 96 -9.54 -10.33 -5.59
CA TYR A 96 -9.04 -9.54 -6.72
C TYR A 96 -9.76 -8.20 -6.85
N MET A 97 -11.09 -8.21 -6.69
CA MET A 97 -11.94 -7.07 -6.96
C MET A 97 -13.23 -7.09 -6.13
N LEU A 98 -13.63 -5.91 -5.67
CA LEU A 98 -14.89 -5.64 -4.98
C LEU A 98 -15.75 -4.69 -5.81
N ASN A 99 -17.06 -4.69 -5.61
CA ASN A 99 -17.93 -3.64 -6.15
C ASN A 99 -17.79 -2.35 -5.34
N ALA A 100 -18.49 -1.29 -5.77
CA ALA A 100 -18.52 -0.01 -5.07
C ALA A 100 -19.00 -0.11 -3.60
N ALA A 101 -19.90 -1.06 -3.29
CA ALA A 101 -20.41 -1.33 -1.95
C ALA A 101 -19.41 -2.12 -1.06
N GLY A 102 -18.33 -2.64 -1.64
CA GLY A 102 -17.31 -3.42 -0.94
C GLY A 102 -17.63 -4.92 -0.84
N GLU A 103 -18.51 -5.43 -1.69
CA GLU A 103 -18.81 -6.85 -1.82
C GLU A 103 -17.93 -7.50 -2.88
N THR A 104 -17.58 -8.77 -2.70
CA THR A 104 -16.67 -9.48 -3.61
C THR A 104 -17.32 -9.77 -4.96
N VAL A 105 -16.75 -9.21 -6.03
CA VAL A 105 -17.17 -9.47 -7.43
C VAL A 105 -16.25 -10.50 -8.08
N ASN A 106 -14.96 -10.45 -7.74
CA ASN A 106 -13.99 -11.42 -8.21
C ASN A 106 -13.17 -11.99 -7.04
N PRO A 107 -13.48 -13.21 -6.59
CA PRO A 107 -12.79 -13.85 -5.47
C PRO A 107 -11.43 -14.46 -5.86
N MET A 108 -10.99 -14.33 -7.13
CA MET A 108 -9.72 -14.88 -7.60
C MET A 108 -8.55 -14.40 -6.72
N LYS A 109 -7.64 -15.31 -6.39
CA LYS A 109 -6.39 -15.01 -5.70
C LYS A 109 -5.21 -15.31 -6.63
N SER A 110 -4.50 -14.27 -7.03
CA SER A 110 -3.29 -14.38 -7.84
C SER A 110 -2.05 -14.07 -7.01
N THR A 111 -0.93 -14.75 -7.26
CA THR A 111 0.36 -14.47 -6.59
C THR A 111 0.72 -13.00 -6.74
N TYR A 112 0.43 -12.43 -7.91
CA TYR A 112 0.71 -11.04 -8.22
C TYR A 112 -0.06 -10.08 -7.30
N THR A 113 -1.36 -10.30 -7.09
CA THR A 113 -2.17 -9.43 -6.23
C THR A 113 -1.81 -9.59 -4.76
N GLN A 114 -1.54 -10.82 -4.31
CA GLN A 114 -1.08 -11.06 -2.94
C GLN A 114 0.29 -10.42 -2.68
N GLY A 115 1.21 -10.49 -3.65
CA GLY A 115 2.52 -9.86 -3.55
C GLY A 115 2.44 -8.34 -3.35
N PHE A 116 1.55 -7.65 -4.09
CA PHE A 116 1.32 -6.22 -3.91
C PHE A 116 0.69 -5.90 -2.55
N MET A 117 -0.26 -6.71 -2.08
CA MET A 117 -0.87 -6.54 -0.76
C MET A 117 0.19 -6.67 0.35
N LEU A 118 0.99 -7.74 0.31
CA LEU A 118 2.07 -7.97 1.27
C LEU A 118 3.09 -6.82 1.25
N TYR A 119 3.52 -6.38 0.06
CA TYR A 119 4.46 -5.29 -0.08
C TYR A 119 3.93 -3.98 0.55
N ALA A 120 2.65 -3.69 0.34
CA ALA A 120 2.00 -2.53 0.95
C ALA A 120 1.91 -2.66 2.48
N PHE A 121 1.59 -3.84 3.00
CA PHE A 121 1.55 -4.10 4.45
C PHE A 121 2.91 -3.92 5.11
N PHE A 122 3.99 -4.40 4.49
CA PHE A 122 5.34 -4.20 5.02
C PHE A 122 5.75 -2.73 5.02
N GLU A 123 5.44 -1.99 3.96
CA GLU A 123 5.78 -0.57 3.92
C GLU A 123 4.96 0.24 4.95
N TYR A 124 3.70 -0.15 5.17
CA TYR A 124 2.87 0.41 6.23
C TYR A 124 3.42 0.10 7.62
N ASP A 125 3.87 -1.13 7.87
CA ASP A 125 4.55 -1.51 9.12
C ASP A 125 5.79 -0.66 9.37
N ARG A 126 6.62 -0.47 8.35
CA ARG A 126 7.81 0.42 8.42
C ARG A 126 7.45 1.87 8.70
N ALA A 127 6.27 2.32 8.25
CA ALA A 127 5.82 3.68 8.40
C ALA A 127 5.19 3.93 9.78
N ALA A 128 4.32 3.02 10.23
CA ALA A 128 3.46 3.21 11.41
C ALA A 128 3.86 2.35 12.62
N GLY A 129 4.78 1.39 12.47
CA GLY A 129 5.21 0.47 13.53
C GLY A 129 4.12 -0.51 13.99
N ARG A 130 3.15 -0.82 13.12
CA ARG A 130 1.98 -1.64 13.46
C ARG A 130 2.24 -3.12 13.20
N GLN A 131 2.65 -3.84 14.25
CA GLN A 131 2.92 -5.30 14.22
C GLN A 131 1.76 -6.16 13.69
N GLU A 132 0.52 -5.66 13.67
CA GLU A 132 -0.66 -6.34 13.12
C GLU A 132 -0.49 -6.76 11.66
N THR A 133 0.29 -6.01 10.88
CA THR A 133 0.65 -6.31 9.47
C THR A 133 1.37 -7.66 9.31
N PHE A 134 2.17 -8.04 10.30
CA PHE A 134 2.92 -9.30 10.29
C PHE A 134 1.99 -10.50 10.43
N ALA A 135 0.93 -10.38 11.24
CA ALA A 135 -0.08 -11.42 11.40
C ALA A 135 -0.86 -11.67 10.10
N TYR A 136 -1.21 -10.61 9.36
CA TYR A 136 -1.83 -10.75 8.03
C TYR A 136 -0.87 -11.36 7.02
N SER A 137 0.41 -11.02 7.11
CA SER A 137 1.44 -11.65 6.28
C SER A 137 1.48 -13.15 6.54
N GLU A 138 1.65 -13.60 7.79
CA GLU A 138 1.65 -15.03 8.13
C GLU A 138 0.38 -15.79 7.68
N ARG A 139 -0.79 -15.20 7.87
CA ARG A 139 -2.07 -15.80 7.45
C ARG A 139 -2.19 -15.91 5.93
N SER A 140 -1.65 -14.95 5.18
CA SER A 140 -1.62 -14.98 3.70
C SER A 140 -0.89 -16.21 3.16
N PHE A 141 -0.01 -16.83 3.95
CA PHE A 141 0.73 -18.04 3.56
C PHE A 141 0.14 -19.34 4.07
N ARG A 142 -0.64 -19.29 5.15
CA ARG A 142 -1.21 -20.49 5.75
C ARG A 142 -2.45 -20.94 4.98
N ASP A 143 -3.31 -19.98 4.68
CA ASP A 143 -4.68 -20.28 4.30
C ASP A 143 -4.88 -20.28 2.77
N VAL A 144 -3.94 -19.68 2.03
CA VAL A 144 -3.96 -19.62 0.57
C VAL A 144 -3.52 -20.96 -0.04
N PRO A 145 -4.08 -21.38 -1.21
CA PRO A 145 -3.73 -22.64 -1.85
C PRO A 145 -2.21 -22.85 -2.07
N ALA A 146 -1.76 -24.10 -1.91
CA ALA A 146 -0.34 -24.47 -1.93
C ALA A 146 0.45 -24.00 -3.16
N TYR A 147 -0.20 -23.88 -4.32
CA TYR A 147 0.45 -23.38 -5.55
C TYR A 147 0.80 -21.89 -5.48
N LEU A 148 0.05 -21.07 -4.74
CA LEU A 148 0.39 -19.66 -4.49
C LEU A 148 1.52 -19.53 -3.45
N ASN A 149 1.56 -20.45 -2.49
CA ASN A 149 2.48 -20.40 -1.36
C ASN A 149 3.94 -20.56 -1.77
N ALA A 150 4.25 -21.31 -2.82
CA ALA A 150 5.63 -21.56 -3.23
C ALA A 150 6.36 -20.27 -3.64
N GLU A 151 5.71 -19.41 -4.41
CA GLU A 151 6.27 -18.14 -4.88
C GLU A 151 6.29 -17.08 -3.78
N LEU A 152 5.20 -16.96 -3.01
CA LEU A 152 5.10 -15.95 -1.96
C LEU A 152 6.10 -16.18 -0.81
N ARG A 153 6.44 -17.44 -0.48
CA ARG A 153 7.44 -17.76 0.57
C ARG A 153 8.82 -17.15 0.31
N SER A 154 9.20 -16.96 -0.96
CA SER A 154 10.47 -16.31 -1.30
C SER A 154 10.47 -14.83 -0.92
N VAL A 155 9.34 -14.16 -1.17
CA VAL A 155 9.10 -12.75 -0.80
C VAL A 155 9.08 -12.59 0.71
N THR A 156 8.42 -13.49 1.46
CA THR A 156 8.45 -13.44 2.94
C THR A 156 9.85 -13.64 3.48
N LYS A 157 10.62 -14.59 2.95
CA LYS A 157 12.00 -14.83 3.42
C LYS A 157 12.89 -13.63 3.17
N LEU A 158 12.69 -12.92 2.05
CA LEU A 158 13.35 -11.66 1.79
C LEU A 158 12.90 -10.61 2.80
N CYS A 159 11.59 -10.44 3.00
CA CYS A 159 11.02 -9.45 3.91
C CYS A 159 11.30 -9.73 5.40
N SER A 160 11.41 -10.98 5.85
CA SER A 160 11.73 -11.36 7.24
C SER A 160 13.24 -11.29 7.52
N LYS A 161 14.08 -11.59 6.51
CA LYS A 161 15.52 -11.27 6.56
C LYS A 161 15.74 -9.76 6.52
N GLN A 162 14.87 -9.01 5.84
CA GLN A 162 14.85 -7.55 5.89
C GLN A 162 14.35 -7.06 7.26
N SER A 163 13.28 -7.58 7.85
CA SER A 163 12.85 -7.09 9.18
C SER A 163 13.91 -7.33 10.28
N SER A 164 14.68 -8.42 10.20
CA SER A 164 15.77 -8.70 11.14
C SER A 164 17.06 -7.90 10.88
N ARG A 165 17.34 -7.51 9.63
CA ARG A 165 18.49 -6.65 9.26
C ARG A 165 18.20 -5.16 9.44
N TRP A 166 16.92 -4.78 9.44
CA TRP A 166 16.43 -3.40 9.51
C TRP A 166 15.74 -3.23 10.86
N GLY A 167 16.50 -3.24 11.95
CA GLY A 167 15.98 -2.91 13.27
C GLY A 167 15.11 -1.66 13.17
N PHE A 168 13.88 -1.75 13.70
CA PHE A 168 12.69 -0.92 13.45
C PHE A 168 12.79 0.63 13.59
N ALA A 169 13.94 1.27 13.38
CA ALA A 169 14.08 2.71 13.57
C ALA A 169 15.22 3.46 12.82
N GLN A 170 16.08 2.85 11.97
CA GLN A 170 17.36 3.55 11.63
C GLN A 170 17.82 3.70 10.17
N ASP A 171 17.00 3.44 9.15
CA ASP A 171 17.36 3.81 7.77
C ASP A 171 16.51 4.97 7.22
N ASP A 172 16.50 6.08 7.97
CA ASP A 172 16.00 7.39 7.51
C ASP A 172 17.05 8.14 6.66
N ASN A 173 18.23 7.53 6.40
CA ASN A 173 19.37 8.18 5.75
C ASN A 173 19.37 8.10 4.20
N ASP A 174 18.50 7.28 3.60
CA ASP A 174 18.38 7.22 2.13
C ASP A 174 17.72 8.47 1.51
N TYR A 175 17.03 9.28 2.32
CA TYR A 175 16.34 10.51 1.88
C TYR A 175 16.86 11.79 2.56
N ALA A 176 17.83 11.69 3.46
CA ALA A 176 18.38 12.82 4.21
C ALA A 176 19.18 13.84 3.37
N GLY A 177 19.33 13.59 2.06
CA GLY A 177 19.99 14.47 1.10
C GLY A 177 19.07 15.13 0.06
N LEU A 178 17.76 15.10 0.26
CA LEU A 178 16.75 15.74 -0.61
C LEU A 178 16.35 17.15 -0.12
#